data_AF-A0A268TC34-F1
#
_entry.id   AF-A0A268TC34-F1
#
_cell.length_a   1.000
_cell.length_b   1.000
_cell.length_c   1.000
_cell.angle_alpha   90.00
_cell.angle_beta   90.00
_cell.angle_gamma   90.00
#
_symmetry.space_group_name_H-M   'P 1'
#
loop_
_entity.id
_entity.type
_entity.pdbx_description
1 polymer ?
#
loop_
_entity_poly.entity_id
_entity_poly.type
_entity_poly.pdbx_seq_one_letter_code
_entity_poly.pdbx_strand_id
1 'polypeptide(L)'
;MKKNILLILFIGSPLFSQWQMFSDKTDTYIYNTTTGEIYIRYRKNAKNYEDTFVKMPKGVIPNTNQKNSPMSQLSESKDDDTRLEAIKKAQDLMNNSIKGEF
;
A
#
# COMPACT_ATOMS: atom_id res chain seq x y z
N MET A 1 14.24 1.78 -44.94
CA MET A 1 13.59 0.77 -44.06
C MET A 1 14.03 0.84 -42.59
N LYS A 2 15.28 1.24 -42.26
CA LYS A 2 15.76 1.34 -40.87
C LYS A 2 15.00 2.36 -39.98
N LYS A 3 14.52 3.47 -40.56
CA LYS A 3 13.73 4.51 -39.85
C LYS A 3 12.40 4.00 -39.29
N ASN A 4 11.75 3.06 -39.96
CA ASN A 4 10.43 2.56 -39.55
C ASN A 4 10.54 1.54 -38.39
N ILE A 5 11.68 0.87 -38.27
CA ILE A 5 11.96 -0.08 -37.18
C ILE A 5 12.09 0.64 -35.84
N LEU A 6 12.71 1.83 -35.83
CA LEU A 6 12.85 2.63 -34.60
C LEU A 6 11.50 3.08 -34.05
N LEU A 7 10.55 3.42 -34.93
CA LEU A 7 9.21 3.86 -34.55
C LEU A 7 8.39 2.71 -33.93
N ILE A 8 8.52 1.50 -34.47
CA ILE A 8 7.85 0.30 -33.95
C ILE A 8 8.39 -0.07 -32.56
N LEU A 9 9.70 0.09 -32.34
CA LEU A 9 10.35 -0.21 -31.05
C LEU A 9 9.88 0.74 -29.92
N PHE A 10 9.61 2.01 -30.25
CA PHE A 10 9.16 3.03 -29.28
C PHE A 10 7.68 2.89 -28.88
N ILE A 11 6.85 2.35 -29.77
CA ILE A 11 5.40 2.18 -29.50
C ILE A 11 5.12 0.85 -28.76
N GLY A 12 5.99 -0.16 -28.91
CA GLY A 12 5.82 -1.47 -28.26
C GLY A 12 6.33 -1.57 -26.81
N SER A 13 7.10 -0.59 -26.35
CA SER A 13 7.73 -0.59 -25.01
C SER A 13 6.76 -0.61 -23.81
N PRO A 14 5.61 0.10 -23.81
CA PRO A 14 4.76 0.16 -22.62
C PRO A 14 4.02 -1.15 -22.33
N LEU A 15 3.87 -2.05 -23.32
CA LEU A 15 3.17 -3.32 -23.14
C LEU A 15 3.93 -4.30 -22.22
N PHE A 16 5.26 -4.14 -22.10
CA PHE A 16 6.09 -4.97 -21.23
C PHE A 16 6.49 -4.29 -19.92
N SER A 17 6.06 -3.03 -19.71
CA SER A 17 6.43 -2.23 -18.53
C SER A 17 5.58 -2.53 -17.28
N GLN A 18 4.75 -3.57 -17.31
CA GLN A 18 3.85 -3.89 -16.20
C GLN A 18 4.59 -4.40 -14.97
N TRP A 19 5.74 -5.04 -15.15
CA TRP A 19 6.54 -5.59 -14.06
C TRP A 19 7.74 -4.69 -13.78
N GLN A 20 7.85 -4.23 -12.53
CA GLN A 20 8.94 -3.42 -12.05
C GLN A 20 9.67 -4.13 -10.92
N MET A 21 11.00 -4.29 -11.08
CA MET A 21 11.85 -4.86 -10.04
C MET A 21 12.58 -3.74 -9.30
N PHE A 22 12.65 -3.84 -7.98
CA PHE A 22 13.48 -2.97 -7.15
C PHE A 22 14.09 -3.77 -5.99
N SER A 23 15.19 -3.28 -5.43
CA SER A 23 15.84 -3.92 -4.28
C SER A 23 16.08 -2.90 -3.19
N ASP A 24 15.78 -3.29 -1.95
CA ASP A 24 16.37 -2.68 -0.77
C ASP A 24 17.77 -3.30 -0.55
N LYS A 25 18.55 -2.74 0.38
CA LYS A 25 19.82 -3.27 0.85
C LYS A 25 19.73 -4.77 1.21
N THR A 26 18.57 -5.22 1.70
CA THR A 26 18.35 -6.59 2.16
C THR A 26 17.61 -7.46 1.14
N ASP A 27 16.53 -6.94 0.55
CA ASP A 27 15.53 -7.75 -0.18
C ASP A 27 15.30 -7.26 -1.61
N THR A 28 14.82 -8.17 -2.47
CA THR A 28 14.47 -7.88 -3.86
C THR A 28 12.98 -8.11 -4.08
N TYR A 29 12.34 -7.15 -4.75
CA TYR A 29 10.90 -7.07 -4.95
C TYR A 29 10.59 -7.04 -6.43
N ILE A 30 9.54 -7.75 -6.83
CA ILE A 30 8.95 -7.68 -8.17
C ILE A 30 7.49 -7.25 -7.99
N TYR A 31 7.14 -6.11 -8.56
CA TYR A 31 5.82 -5.49 -8.44
C TYR A 31 5.13 -5.38 -9.79
N ASN A 32 3.85 -5.72 -9.86
CA ASN A 32 3.00 -5.47 -11.03
C ASN A 32 2.23 -4.17 -10.87
N THR A 33 2.50 -3.19 -11.74
CA THR A 33 1.87 -1.86 -11.72
C THR A 33 0.39 -1.87 -12.09
N THR A 34 -0.10 -2.95 -12.70
CA THR A 34 -1.49 -3.11 -13.15
C THR A 34 -2.33 -3.91 -12.15
N THR A 35 -1.82 -5.03 -11.65
CA THR A 35 -2.57 -5.95 -10.76
C THR A 35 -2.31 -5.69 -9.28
N GLY A 36 -1.28 -4.90 -8.94
CA GLY A 36 -0.84 -4.67 -7.57
C GLY A 36 -0.11 -5.86 -6.93
N GLU A 37 0.22 -6.89 -7.72
CA GLU A 37 0.88 -8.09 -7.20
C GLU A 37 2.34 -7.82 -6.84
N ILE A 38 2.75 -8.29 -5.66
CA ILE A 38 4.12 -8.13 -5.16
C ILE A 38 4.69 -9.52 -4.89
N TYR A 39 5.90 -9.78 -5.38
CA TYR A 39 6.71 -10.94 -5.05
C TYR A 39 8.00 -10.50 -4.37
N ILE A 40 8.41 -11.22 -3.34
CA ILE A 40 9.64 -10.94 -2.58
C ILE A 40 10.59 -12.11 -2.73
N ARG A 41 11.86 -11.81 -2.98
CA ARG A 41 12.94 -12.78 -2.95
C ARG A 41 13.17 -13.24 -1.51
N TYR A 42 12.78 -14.47 -1.22
CA TYR A 42 13.11 -15.17 0.00
C TYR A 42 14.47 -15.86 -0.14
N ARG A 43 15.49 -15.36 0.57
CA ARG A 43 16.83 -15.94 0.59
C ARG A 43 16.87 -17.15 1.50
N LYS A 44 16.92 -18.36 0.92
CA LYS A 44 17.10 -19.58 1.69
C LYS A 44 18.60 -19.82 1.95
N ASN A 45 19.03 -19.71 3.21
CA ASN A 45 20.38 -20.05 3.68
C ASN A 45 21.56 -19.34 2.98
N ALA A 46 21.34 -18.18 2.35
CA ALA A 46 22.37 -17.38 1.67
C ALA A 46 23.16 -18.12 0.57
N LYS A 47 22.64 -19.25 0.06
CA LYS A 47 23.25 -19.97 -1.07
C LYS A 47 22.78 -19.37 -2.39
N ASN A 48 23.73 -19.11 -3.29
CA ASN A 48 23.41 -18.64 -4.64
C ASN A 48 22.48 -19.65 -5.35
N TYR A 49 21.45 -19.13 -6.05
CA TYR A 49 20.46 -19.89 -6.83
C TYR A 49 19.41 -20.70 -6.06
N GLU A 50 19.35 -20.62 -4.72
CA GLU A 50 18.25 -21.21 -3.91
C GLU A 50 17.12 -20.20 -3.62
N ASP A 51 17.22 -19.00 -4.17
CA ASP A 51 16.25 -17.94 -3.95
C ASP A 51 14.89 -18.26 -4.58
N THR A 52 13.82 -18.01 -3.83
CA THR A 52 12.45 -18.18 -4.32
C THR A 52 11.69 -16.87 -4.21
N PHE A 53 10.83 -16.58 -5.18
CA PHE A 53 9.94 -15.42 -5.13
C PHE A 53 8.60 -15.83 -4.52
N VAL A 54 8.30 -15.28 -3.34
CA VAL A 54 7.06 -15.54 -2.62
C VAL A 54 6.08 -14.39 -2.86
N LYS A 55 4.85 -14.73 -3.27
CA LYS A 55 3.78 -13.75 -3.47
C LYS A 55 3.31 -13.17 -2.14
N MET A 56 3.31 -11.86 -1.99
CA MET A 56 2.70 -11.21 -0.83
C MET A 56 1.16 -11.30 -0.91
N PRO A 57 0.49 -11.49 0.23
CA PRO A 57 -0.97 -11.38 0.29
C PRO A 57 -1.37 -9.95 -0.12
N LYS A 58 -2.42 -9.85 -0.92
CA LYS A 58 -2.94 -8.54 -1.36
C LYS A 58 -3.45 -7.79 -0.12
N GLY A 59 -2.84 -6.66 0.20
CA GLY A 59 -3.37 -5.74 1.20
C GLY A 59 -4.70 -5.12 0.75
N VAL A 60 -5.37 -4.41 1.65
CA VAL A 60 -6.57 -3.65 1.30
C VAL A 60 -6.15 -2.47 0.41
N ILE A 61 -6.59 -2.46 -0.84
CA ILE A 61 -6.41 -1.31 -1.72
C ILE A 61 -7.36 -0.22 -1.21
N PRO A 62 -6.87 0.95 -0.75
CA PRO A 62 -7.76 2.04 -0.36
C PRO A 62 -8.56 2.48 -1.59
N ASN A 63 -9.88 2.39 -1.51
CA ASN A 63 -10.78 2.90 -2.54
C ASN A 63 -10.74 4.44 -2.53
N THR A 64 -9.72 5.04 -3.12
CA THR A 64 -9.59 6.51 -3.24
C THR A 64 -10.55 7.12 -4.28
N ASN A 65 -11.71 6.49 -4.51
CA ASN A 65 -12.80 7.02 -5.32
C ASN A 65 -14.10 7.21 -4.53
N GLN A 66 -14.08 7.10 -3.21
CA GLN A 66 -15.16 7.66 -2.40
C GLN A 66 -14.83 9.12 -2.08
N LYS A 67 -15.19 10.00 -3.03
CA LYS A 67 -15.69 11.32 -2.64
C LYS A 67 -16.91 11.06 -1.75
N ASN A 68 -16.70 10.97 -0.45
CA ASN A 68 -17.64 11.26 0.63
C ASN A 68 -16.90 11.04 1.94
N SER A 69 -16.97 12.04 2.82
CA SER A 69 -16.51 12.04 4.20
C SER A 69 -16.75 10.71 4.94
N PRO A 70 -15.97 10.42 6.00
CA PRO A 70 -16.17 9.23 6.80
C PRO A 70 -17.46 9.37 7.63
N MET A 71 -18.60 9.01 7.04
CA MET A 71 -19.77 8.57 7.81
C MET A 71 -19.76 7.04 7.76
N SER A 72 -18.93 6.48 8.65
CA SER A 72 -18.91 5.04 8.93
C SER A 72 -20.35 4.60 9.24
N GLN A 73 -20.84 3.62 8.48
CA GLN A 73 -21.90 2.74 8.97
C GLN A 73 -21.41 2.17 10.30
N LEU A 74 -22.01 2.62 11.39
CA LEU A 74 -21.88 1.95 12.68
C LEU A 74 -23.21 1.23 12.90
N SER A 75 -23.13 -0.09 12.88
CA SER A 75 -24.15 -1.00 13.36
C SER A 75 -24.54 -0.64 14.79
N GLU A 76 -25.84 -0.59 15.00
CA GLU A 76 -26.53 -0.18 16.21
C GLU A 76 -26.37 -1.20 17.35
N SER A 77 -26.46 -0.68 18.57
CA SER A 77 -26.79 -1.34 19.85
C SER A 77 -25.66 -2.05 20.63
N LYS A 78 -24.84 -1.25 21.35
CA LYS A 78 -24.60 -1.39 22.81
C LYS A 78 -23.51 -0.49 23.42
N ASP A 79 -22.87 0.41 22.66
CA ASP A 79 -21.62 1.03 23.11
C ASP A 79 -21.55 2.55 22.91
N ASP A 80 -22.69 3.24 22.98
CA ASP A 80 -22.73 4.71 22.81
C ASP A 80 -22.12 5.46 24.02
N ASP A 81 -22.31 4.96 25.24
CA ASP A 81 -21.75 5.59 26.44
C ASP A 81 -20.22 5.56 26.45
N THR A 82 -19.63 4.41 26.11
CA THR A 82 -18.17 4.25 26.01
C THR A 82 -17.59 5.11 24.90
N ARG A 83 -18.32 5.25 23.78
CA ARG A 83 -17.91 6.11 22.65
C ARG A 83 -17.97 7.59 23.04
N LEU A 84 -19.02 8.02 23.72
CA LEU A 84 -19.16 9.40 24.21
C LEU A 84 -18.07 9.74 25.23
N GLU A 85 -17.73 8.81 26.13
CA GLU A 85 -16.66 8.98 27.10
C GLU A 85 -15.29 9.10 26.43
N ALA A 86 -14.99 8.25 25.43
CA ALA A 86 -13.74 8.32 24.68
C ALA A 86 -13.59 9.64 23.91
N ILE A 87 -14.68 10.13 23.30
CA ILE A 87 -14.69 11.42 22.60
C ILE A 87 -14.45 12.57 23.58
N LYS A 88 -15.12 12.56 24.73
CA LYS A 88 -14.95 13.58 25.76
C LYS A 88 -13.52 13.60 26.30
N LYS A 89 -12.94 12.42 26.59
CA LYS A 89 -11.55 12.27 27.03
C LYS A 89 -10.55 12.79 26.01
N ALA A 90 -10.79 12.56 24.72
CA ALA A 90 -9.94 13.10 23.65
C ALA A 90 -10.02 14.63 23.55
N GLN A 91 -11.21 15.20 23.72
CA GLN A 91 -11.40 16.66 23.74
C GLN A 91 -10.73 17.32 24.95
N ASP A 92 -10.84 16.72 26.13
CA ASP A 92 -10.18 17.21 27.34
C ASP A 92 -8.66 17.14 27.22
N LEU A 93 -8.11 16.05 26.66
CA LEU A 93 -6.68 15.93 26.41
C LEU A 93 -6.17 16.99 25.42
N MET A 94 -6.94 17.26 24.36
CA MET A 94 -6.61 18.30 23.38
C MET A 94 -6.65 19.69 24.01
N ASN A 95 -7.68 19.97 24.83
CA ASN A 95 -7.81 21.25 25.52
C ASN A 95 -6.70 21.45 26.56
N ASN A 96 -6.28 20.41 27.28
CA ASN A 96 -5.18 20.48 28.24
C ASN A 96 -3.83 20.68 27.53
N SER A 97 -3.62 20.02 26.39
CA SER A 97 -2.42 20.24 25.56
C SER A 97 -2.32 21.66 25.02
N ILE A 98 -3.45 22.32 24.76
CA ILE A 98 -3.48 23.72 24.29
C ILE A 98 -3.26 24.70 25.45
N LYS A 99 -3.73 24.37 26.64
CA LYS A 99 -3.52 25.18 27.86
C LYS A 99 -2.13 25.00 28.48
N GLY A 100 -1.38 23.97 28.07
CA GLY A 100 0.00 23.74 28.50
C GLY A 100 0.15 23.27 29.95
N GLU A 101 -0.93 22.77 30.57
CA GLU A 101 -0.86 22.16 31.89
C GLU A 101 -0.48 20.67 31.76
N PHE A 102 0.77 20.37 32.09
CA PHE A 102 1.28 19.05 32.46
C PHE A 102 1.62 19.04 33.94
#